data_AF-A0A486PGD8-F1
#
_entry.id   AF-A0A486PGD8-F1
#
_cell.length_a   1.000
_cell.length_b   1.000
_cell.length_c   1.000
_cell.angle_alpha   90.00
_cell.angle_beta   90.00
_cell.angle_gamma   90.00
#
_symmetry.space_group_name_H-M   'P 1'
#
loop_
_entity.id
_entity.type
_entity.pdbx_description
1 polymer ?
#
loop_
_entity_poly.entity_id
_entity_poly.type
_entity_poly.pdbx_seq_one_letter_code
_entity_poly.pdbx_strand_id
1 'polypeptide(L)'
;MTTLKITGMTCDSCAAHVKEALEKVPGVQSALVSYPKGTAQLAIEAGTSSDALTTAVAGLGYEATLADAPPTDNRAGLLDKMRGWIGAADKPSGNERPLQVVVIGSGGAAMAAALKAVEQGAQVTLIERGTIGGTCVNVGCVPSKIMIRAAHIAHLRRESPFDGGMPPTPPTILRERLLAQQQARVEELRHAKYEGILDGNSAITVLHGEARFKDDQSLIVSLNEGGERVVMFDRCLVATGASPAVPPIPGLKESPYWTSTEALASDTIPERLAVIGSSVVALELAQAFARLGSKVTALARNTLFFREDPAIGEAVTAAFRAEGIEVLEHTQASQVAHMDGEFVLTTTHGELRADKLLVATGRTPNTRSLALEAANNHFDVSLAMFTHVAAAAPGKITAIDTHWIWQEGNQRLTKQPFEIKGGMVQVPSTPGLGVELDMDRVMQANELYKKHGLGARDDAMAMQYLIPGWTFDNKRPCMVR
;
A
#
# COMPACT_ATOMS: atom_id res chain seq x y z
N MET A 1 -12.22 -25.48 36.96
CA MET A 1 -11.51 -24.81 35.84
C MET A 1 -12.53 -24.01 35.08
N THR A 2 -12.22 -22.76 34.79
CA THR A 2 -13.10 -21.83 34.08
C THR A 2 -12.63 -21.70 32.63
N THR A 3 -13.55 -21.71 31.67
CA THR A 3 -13.20 -21.62 30.24
C THR A 3 -13.64 -20.27 29.66
N LEU A 4 -12.69 -19.57 29.04
CA LEU A 4 -12.97 -18.42 28.20
C LEU A 4 -12.90 -18.82 26.72
N LYS A 5 -13.85 -18.31 25.94
CA LYS A 5 -13.78 -18.24 24.48
C LYS A 5 -13.16 -16.90 24.10
N ILE A 6 -12.15 -16.92 23.26
CA ILE A 6 -11.37 -15.74 22.88
C ILE A 6 -11.38 -15.58 21.36
N THR A 7 -11.79 -14.41 20.90
CA THR A 7 -11.83 -14.03 19.47
C THR A 7 -10.77 -12.95 19.19
N GLY A 8 -10.11 -13.05 18.03
CA GLY A 8 -9.09 -12.08 17.57
C GLY A 8 -7.64 -12.54 17.63
N MET A 9 -7.32 -13.68 18.27
CA MET A 9 -5.96 -14.26 18.20
C MET A 9 -5.68 -14.80 16.78
N THR A 10 -4.47 -14.56 16.26
CA THR A 10 -4.10 -14.95 14.88
C THR A 10 -2.85 -15.82 14.77
N CYS A 11 -2.13 -16.03 15.87
CA CYS A 11 -0.94 -16.89 15.93
C CYS A 11 -0.64 -17.35 17.37
N ASP A 12 0.33 -18.24 17.54
CA ASP A 12 0.75 -18.73 18.86
C ASP A 12 1.37 -17.63 19.75
N SER A 13 1.95 -16.58 19.17
CA SER A 13 2.43 -15.42 19.94
C SER A 13 1.26 -14.65 20.58
N CYS A 14 0.09 -14.57 19.94
CA CYS A 14 -1.11 -14.01 20.55
C CYS A 14 -1.53 -14.83 21.78
N ALA A 15 -1.51 -16.17 21.67
CA ALA A 15 -1.85 -17.07 22.78
C ALA A 15 -0.88 -16.91 23.97
N ALA A 16 0.42 -16.71 23.70
CA ALA A 16 1.41 -16.44 24.74
C ALA A 16 1.14 -15.12 25.48
N HIS A 17 0.84 -14.02 24.77
CA HIS A 17 0.52 -12.74 25.40
C HIS A 17 -0.77 -12.79 26.21
N VAL A 18 -1.80 -13.46 25.69
CA VAL A 18 -3.06 -13.66 26.41
C VAL A 18 -2.85 -14.50 27.68
N LYS A 19 -2.02 -15.53 27.61
CA LYS A 19 -1.65 -16.33 28.78
C LYS A 19 -1.00 -15.45 29.85
N GLU A 20 0.00 -14.65 29.47
CA GLU A 20 0.72 -13.77 30.40
C GLU A 20 -0.21 -12.72 31.04
N ALA A 21 -1.13 -12.15 30.27
CA ALA A 21 -2.10 -11.18 30.80
C ALA A 21 -3.10 -11.85 31.77
N LEU A 22 -3.57 -13.05 31.47
CA LEU A 22 -4.50 -13.78 32.35
C LEU A 22 -3.82 -14.22 33.65
N GLU A 23 -2.56 -14.65 33.61
CA GLU A 23 -1.79 -15.03 34.81
C GLU A 23 -1.46 -13.84 35.73
N LYS A 24 -1.54 -12.60 35.22
CA LYS A 24 -1.41 -11.37 36.03
C LYS A 24 -2.70 -10.94 36.71
N VAL A 25 -3.84 -11.57 36.41
CA VAL A 25 -5.12 -11.25 37.07
C VAL A 25 -5.13 -11.85 38.48
N PRO A 26 -5.36 -11.05 39.54
CA PRO A 26 -5.45 -11.57 40.91
C PRO A 26 -6.48 -12.69 41.03
N GLY A 27 -6.06 -13.82 41.61
CA GLY A 27 -6.90 -15.03 41.76
C GLY A 27 -6.73 -16.06 40.63
N VAL A 28 -5.98 -15.77 39.57
CA VAL A 28 -5.61 -16.78 38.55
C VAL A 28 -4.36 -17.53 38.99
N GLN A 29 -4.47 -18.86 39.10
CA GLN A 29 -3.36 -19.74 39.49
C GLN A 29 -2.59 -20.28 38.28
N SER A 30 -3.29 -20.54 37.17
CA SER A 30 -2.65 -20.89 35.89
C SER A 30 -3.60 -20.69 34.71
N ALA A 31 -3.00 -20.47 33.53
CA ALA A 31 -3.72 -20.33 32.27
C ALA A 31 -3.14 -21.22 31.16
N LEU A 32 -4.02 -21.93 30.44
CA LEU A 32 -3.70 -22.67 29.22
C LEU A 32 -4.48 -22.06 28.06
N VAL A 33 -3.77 -21.38 27.15
CA VAL A 33 -4.38 -20.67 26.02
C VAL A 33 -4.07 -21.39 24.72
N SER A 34 -5.11 -21.61 23.90
CA SER A 34 -5.00 -22.26 22.60
C SER A 34 -5.47 -21.32 21.50
N TYR A 35 -4.53 -20.87 20.67
CA TYR A 35 -4.84 -20.12 19.45
C TYR A 35 -5.74 -20.95 18.50
N PRO A 36 -5.40 -22.20 18.12
CA PRO A 36 -6.21 -22.95 17.16
C PRO A 36 -7.65 -23.20 17.62
N LYS A 37 -7.88 -23.26 18.94
CA LYS A 37 -9.21 -23.49 19.52
C LYS A 37 -9.93 -22.19 19.91
N GLY A 38 -9.23 -21.05 19.92
CA GLY A 38 -9.78 -19.77 20.39
C GLY A 38 -10.28 -19.84 21.83
N THR A 39 -9.55 -20.52 22.72
CA THR A 39 -9.97 -20.71 24.12
C THR A 39 -8.83 -20.55 25.13
N ALA A 40 -9.18 -20.17 26.35
CA ALA A 40 -8.31 -20.24 27.51
C ALA A 40 -8.97 -21.05 28.63
N GLN A 41 -8.25 -22.03 29.17
CA GLN A 41 -8.65 -22.78 30.36
C GLN A 41 -7.89 -22.24 31.57
N LEU A 42 -8.62 -21.88 32.61
CA LEU A 42 -8.09 -21.20 33.79
C LEU A 42 -8.33 -22.02 35.06
N ALA A 43 -7.30 -22.14 35.89
CA ALA A 43 -7.45 -22.48 37.29
C ALA A 43 -7.52 -21.17 38.08
N ILE A 44 -8.64 -20.91 38.75
CA ILE A 44 -8.89 -19.65 39.46
C ILE A 44 -9.40 -19.92 40.88
N GLU A 45 -9.12 -19.00 41.79
CA GLU A 45 -9.64 -18.99 43.15
C GLU A 45 -11.13 -18.62 43.17
N ALA A 46 -11.86 -19.16 44.15
CA ALA A 46 -13.28 -18.84 44.33
C ALA A 46 -13.46 -17.35 44.62
N GLY A 47 -14.26 -16.66 43.79
CA GLY A 47 -14.48 -15.21 43.88
C GLY A 47 -13.64 -14.37 42.90
N THR A 48 -12.79 -15.00 42.07
CA THR A 48 -12.09 -14.30 40.99
C THR A 48 -13.08 -13.69 40.01
N SER A 49 -12.95 -12.38 39.76
CA SER A 49 -13.89 -11.63 38.92
C SER A 49 -13.81 -12.05 37.46
N SER A 50 -14.93 -12.52 36.90
CA SER A 50 -15.07 -12.81 35.47
C SER A 50 -14.83 -11.60 34.59
N ASP A 51 -15.26 -10.42 35.05
CA ASP A 51 -15.09 -9.16 34.33
C ASP A 51 -13.61 -8.74 34.32
N ALA A 52 -12.83 -9.06 35.36
CA ALA A 52 -11.38 -8.81 35.36
C ALA A 52 -10.65 -9.70 34.34
N LEU A 53 -11.08 -10.96 34.21
CA LEU A 53 -10.53 -11.89 33.22
C LEU A 53 -10.82 -11.43 31.78
N THR A 54 -12.06 -11.04 31.48
CA THR A 54 -12.40 -10.54 30.14
C THR A 54 -11.77 -9.18 29.85
N THR A 55 -11.63 -8.31 30.86
CA THR A 55 -10.93 -7.02 30.73
C THR A 55 -9.43 -7.20 30.43
N ALA A 56 -8.76 -8.17 31.06
CA ALA A 56 -7.36 -8.44 30.79
C ALA A 56 -7.12 -8.87 29.33
N VAL A 57 -8.05 -9.65 28.76
CA VAL A 57 -8.01 -10.06 27.35
C VAL A 57 -8.35 -8.87 26.41
N ALA A 58 -9.35 -8.06 26.78
CA ALA A 58 -9.73 -6.84 26.05
C ALA A 58 -8.61 -5.79 26.01
N GLY A 59 -7.83 -5.67 27.09
CA GLY A 59 -6.66 -4.77 27.15
C GLY A 59 -5.56 -5.11 26.13
N LEU A 60 -5.56 -6.34 25.59
CA LEU A 60 -4.67 -6.77 24.51
C LEU A 60 -5.29 -6.62 23.12
N GLY A 61 -6.51 -6.09 23.01
CA GLY A 61 -7.23 -5.93 21.75
C GLY A 61 -7.96 -7.19 21.28
N TYR A 62 -8.21 -8.16 22.17
CA TYR A 62 -8.98 -9.37 21.88
C TYR A 62 -10.30 -9.39 22.63
N GLU A 63 -11.30 -10.11 22.13
CA GLU A 63 -12.57 -10.27 22.82
C GLU A 63 -12.59 -11.59 23.60
N ALA A 64 -13.18 -11.60 24.80
CA ALA A 64 -13.33 -12.81 25.60
C ALA A 64 -14.73 -12.92 26.22
N THR A 65 -15.29 -14.12 26.18
CA THR A 65 -16.57 -14.46 26.84
C THR A 65 -16.42 -15.74 27.66
N LEU A 66 -17.12 -15.83 28.78
CA LEU A 66 -17.21 -17.08 29.56
C LEU A 66 -18.06 -18.09 28.81
N ALA A 67 -17.57 -19.33 28.70
CA ALA A 67 -18.27 -20.39 27.98
C ALA A 67 -19.62 -20.79 28.61
N ASP A 68 -19.87 -20.44 29.89
CA ASP A 68 -21.07 -20.83 30.66
C ASP A 68 -22.05 -19.68 30.95
N ALA A 69 -21.93 -18.51 30.31
CA ALA A 69 -22.85 -17.39 30.55
C ALA A 69 -24.10 -17.46 29.62
N PRO A 70 -25.34 -17.38 30.14
CA PRO A 70 -26.54 -17.26 29.30
C PRO A 70 -26.56 -15.91 28.58
N PRO A 71 -27.12 -15.83 27.36
CA PRO A 71 -27.07 -14.61 26.56
C PRO A 71 -28.00 -13.57 27.20
N THR A 72 -27.44 -12.48 27.72
CA THR A 72 -28.22 -11.30 28.11
C THR A 72 -27.84 -10.10 27.26
N ASP A 73 -28.87 -9.62 26.57
CA ASP A 73 -28.99 -8.34 25.91
C ASP A 73 -28.89 -7.19 26.96
N ASN A 74 -28.45 -6.00 26.53
CA ASN A 74 -28.22 -4.78 27.32
C ASN A 74 -26.96 -4.69 28.21
N ARG A 75 -25.82 -4.31 27.61
CA ARG A 75 -24.72 -3.57 28.31
C ARG A 75 -24.21 -2.34 27.54
N ALA A 76 -25.07 -1.68 26.78
CA ALA A 76 -24.73 -0.40 26.11
C ALA A 76 -24.64 0.81 27.07
N GLY A 77 -25.05 0.68 28.34
CA GLY A 77 -25.14 1.84 29.26
C GLY A 77 -24.04 1.98 30.32
N LEU A 78 -23.17 0.98 30.51
CA LEU A 78 -22.20 0.98 31.62
C LEU A 78 -20.78 1.39 31.19
N LEU A 79 -20.36 1.05 29.96
CA LEU A 79 -19.08 1.47 29.39
C LEU A 79 -19.00 2.99 29.17
N ASP A 80 -20.14 3.63 28.92
CA ASP A 80 -20.23 5.08 28.73
C ASP A 80 -20.03 5.85 30.05
N LYS A 81 -20.39 5.25 31.19
CA LYS A 81 -20.17 5.86 32.52
C LYS A 81 -18.77 5.63 33.09
N MET A 82 -18.10 4.51 32.76
CA MET A 82 -16.75 4.24 33.26
C MET A 82 -15.62 4.93 32.47
N ARG A 83 -15.83 5.28 31.19
CA ARG A 83 -14.91 6.16 30.45
C ARG A 83 -14.80 7.57 31.05
N GLY A 84 -15.76 7.97 31.90
CA GLY A 84 -15.72 9.23 32.64
C GLY A 84 -14.73 9.28 33.81
N TRP A 85 -14.23 8.14 34.32
CA TRP A 85 -13.47 8.10 35.58
C TRP A 85 -11.97 7.77 35.45
N ILE A 86 -11.50 7.25 34.31
CA ILE A 86 -10.07 6.90 34.13
C ILE A 86 -9.30 7.95 33.28
N GLY A 87 -9.99 8.95 32.72
CA GLY A 87 -9.40 10.04 31.93
C GLY A 87 -9.23 11.36 32.70
N ALA A 88 -8.79 11.33 33.96
CA ALA A 88 -8.47 12.53 34.74
C ALA A 88 -6.97 12.84 34.67
N ALA A 89 -6.48 13.12 33.45
CA ALA A 89 -5.28 13.90 33.20
C ALA A 89 -5.54 14.71 31.93
N ASP A 90 -5.66 16.02 32.11
CA ASP A 90 -5.90 17.08 31.11
C ASP A 90 -7.07 16.88 30.14
N LYS A 91 -8.29 17.09 30.66
CA LYS A 91 -9.40 17.56 29.82
C LYS A 91 -9.14 19.02 29.40
N PRO A 92 -9.10 19.34 28.11
CA PRO A 92 -9.29 20.71 27.67
C PRO A 92 -10.68 21.16 28.12
N SER A 93 -10.71 22.28 28.83
CA SER A 93 -11.94 22.97 29.19
C SER A 93 -12.60 23.59 27.96
N GLY A 94 -13.81 23.14 27.62
CA GLY A 94 -14.79 23.93 26.86
C GLY A 94 -15.04 23.50 25.40
N ASN A 95 -16.28 23.08 25.11
CA ASN A 95 -17.05 23.32 23.86
C ASN A 95 -16.42 23.14 22.46
N GLU A 96 -15.24 22.53 22.31
CA GLU A 96 -14.60 22.38 21.00
C GLU A 96 -15.19 21.20 20.20
N ARG A 97 -15.65 21.50 18.98
CA ARG A 97 -16.21 20.52 18.05
C ARG A 97 -15.12 19.53 17.64
N PRO A 98 -15.42 18.22 17.49
CA PRO A 98 -14.46 17.24 17.00
C PRO A 98 -13.82 17.67 15.68
N LEU A 99 -12.50 17.52 15.59
CA LEU A 99 -11.71 17.81 14.39
C LEU A 99 -12.30 17.04 13.20
N GLN A 100 -12.55 17.73 12.09
CA GLN A 100 -13.04 17.15 10.85
C GLN A 100 -11.87 16.74 9.98
N VAL A 101 -11.60 15.44 9.91
CA VAL A 101 -10.51 14.88 9.11
C VAL A 101 -11.07 14.23 7.86
N VAL A 102 -10.57 14.62 6.70
CA VAL A 102 -10.87 13.92 5.45
C VAL A 102 -9.72 13.01 5.07
N VAL A 103 -10.04 11.81 4.60
CA VAL A 103 -9.06 10.86 4.06
C VAL A 103 -9.48 10.48 2.64
N ILE A 104 -8.61 10.72 1.66
CA ILE A 104 -8.86 10.35 0.26
C ILE A 104 -8.20 9.01 -0.05
N GLY A 105 -9.01 8.00 -0.36
CA GLY A 105 -8.64 6.60 -0.57
C GLY A 105 -9.04 5.70 0.61
N SER A 106 -9.04 4.39 0.37
CA SER A 106 -9.38 3.36 1.37
C SER A 106 -8.31 2.25 1.52
N GLY A 107 -7.11 2.46 0.98
CA GLY A 107 -6.00 1.51 1.10
C GLY A 107 -5.39 1.46 2.52
N GLY A 108 -4.32 0.69 2.69
CA GLY A 108 -3.70 0.48 4.01
C GLY A 108 -3.34 1.76 4.76
N ALA A 109 -2.79 2.77 4.06
CA ALA A 109 -2.48 4.07 4.66
C ALA A 109 -3.75 4.82 5.12
N ALA A 110 -4.78 4.83 4.29
CA ALA A 110 -6.04 5.49 4.59
C ALA A 110 -6.76 4.85 5.78
N MET A 111 -6.84 3.52 5.80
CA MET A 111 -7.44 2.79 6.92
C MET A 111 -6.73 3.05 8.23
N ALA A 112 -5.39 2.95 8.24
CA ALA A 112 -4.61 3.20 9.45
C ALA A 112 -4.83 4.63 9.97
N ALA A 113 -4.83 5.62 9.07
CA ALA A 113 -5.05 7.01 9.43
C ALA A 113 -6.47 7.29 9.92
N ALA A 114 -7.51 6.77 9.24
CA ALA A 114 -8.90 6.96 9.63
C ALA A 114 -9.15 6.38 11.03
N LEU A 115 -8.69 5.16 11.31
CA LEU A 115 -8.84 4.53 12.62
C LEU A 115 -8.06 5.28 13.69
N LYS A 116 -6.83 5.71 13.40
CA LYS A 116 -6.04 6.46 14.37
C LYS A 116 -6.64 7.84 14.64
N ALA A 117 -7.17 8.52 13.64
CA ALA A 117 -7.85 9.80 13.81
C ALA A 117 -9.08 9.67 14.72
N VAL A 118 -9.90 8.63 14.53
CA VAL A 118 -11.04 8.35 15.42
C VAL A 118 -10.58 8.02 16.85
N GLU A 119 -9.51 7.23 17.00
CA GLU A 119 -8.93 6.93 18.33
C GLU A 119 -8.50 8.21 19.07
N GLN A 120 -8.07 9.25 18.33
CA GLN A 120 -7.72 10.56 18.86
C GLN A 120 -8.92 11.53 18.98
N GLY A 121 -10.15 11.06 18.75
CA GLY A 121 -11.38 11.84 18.94
C GLY A 121 -11.83 12.68 17.74
N ALA A 122 -11.24 12.50 16.55
CA ALA A 122 -11.68 13.18 15.33
C ALA A 122 -12.93 12.53 14.72
N GLN A 123 -13.70 13.30 13.95
CA GLN A 123 -14.67 12.78 13.00
C GLN A 123 -14.02 12.64 11.63
N VAL A 124 -14.20 11.49 10.98
CA VAL A 124 -13.54 11.17 9.72
C VAL A 124 -14.56 11.09 8.59
N THR A 125 -14.29 11.77 7.48
CA THR A 125 -14.94 11.49 6.20
C THR A 125 -13.92 10.81 5.27
N LEU A 126 -14.13 9.53 4.98
CA LEU A 126 -13.29 8.75 4.08
C LEU A 126 -13.94 8.73 2.69
N ILE A 127 -13.18 9.08 1.65
CA ILE A 127 -13.70 9.15 0.28
C ILE A 127 -12.98 8.13 -0.60
N GLU A 128 -13.72 7.19 -1.19
CA GLU A 128 -13.18 6.16 -2.08
C GLU A 128 -13.94 6.13 -3.40
N ARG A 129 -13.21 6.11 -4.51
CA ARG A 129 -13.79 6.13 -5.86
C ARG A 129 -14.13 4.73 -6.39
N GLY A 130 -13.40 3.72 -5.95
CA GLY A 130 -13.54 2.33 -6.40
C GLY A 130 -13.94 1.38 -5.27
N THR A 131 -13.41 0.16 -5.34
CA THR A 131 -13.62 -0.87 -4.31
C THR A 131 -12.86 -0.52 -3.03
N ILE A 132 -13.54 -0.60 -1.89
CA ILE A 132 -12.95 -0.40 -0.57
C ILE A 132 -11.76 -1.34 -0.35
N GLY A 133 -10.72 -0.82 0.30
CA GLY A 133 -9.47 -1.54 0.63
C GLY A 133 -8.33 -1.32 -0.36
N GLY A 134 -8.59 -0.63 -1.47
CA GLY A 134 -7.57 -0.22 -2.44
C GLY A 134 -6.78 -1.41 -3.02
N THR A 135 -5.47 -1.22 -3.24
CA THR A 135 -4.64 -2.19 -3.98
C THR A 135 -4.35 -3.47 -3.19
N CYS A 136 -3.98 -3.36 -1.92
CA CYS A 136 -3.33 -4.47 -1.18
C CYS A 136 -4.21 -5.71 -1.08
N VAL A 137 -5.49 -5.53 -0.69
CA VAL A 137 -6.43 -6.63 -0.53
C VAL A 137 -7.06 -7.06 -1.85
N ASN A 138 -7.37 -6.13 -2.76
CA ASN A 138 -8.17 -6.43 -3.95
C ASN A 138 -7.36 -6.91 -5.14
N VAL A 139 -6.23 -6.26 -5.45
CA VAL A 139 -5.51 -6.42 -6.74
C VAL A 139 -3.99 -6.41 -6.57
N GLY A 140 -3.51 -6.81 -5.39
CA GLY A 140 -2.11 -6.70 -5.00
C GLY A 140 -1.65 -7.86 -4.14
N CYS A 141 -1.23 -7.57 -2.91
CA CYS A 141 -0.55 -8.51 -2.02
C CYS A 141 -1.36 -9.78 -1.75
N VAL A 142 -2.63 -9.65 -1.35
CA VAL A 142 -3.46 -10.81 -0.99
C VAL A 142 -3.64 -11.78 -2.19
N PRO A 143 -4.18 -11.35 -3.35
CA PRO A 143 -4.37 -12.26 -4.47
C PRO A 143 -3.06 -12.82 -5.02
N SER A 144 -1.99 -12.00 -5.12
CA SER A 144 -0.69 -12.48 -5.62
C SER A 144 -0.08 -13.55 -4.71
N LYS A 145 -0.12 -13.39 -3.38
CA LYS A 145 0.50 -14.35 -2.46
C LYS A 145 -0.30 -15.65 -2.40
N ILE A 146 -1.62 -15.60 -2.59
CA ILE A 146 -2.46 -16.80 -2.77
C ILE A 146 -2.05 -17.54 -4.06
N MET A 147 -1.94 -16.82 -5.18
CA MET A 147 -1.55 -17.41 -6.47
C MET A 147 -0.15 -18.01 -6.43
N ILE A 148 0.83 -17.31 -5.84
CA ILE A 148 2.21 -17.80 -5.66
C ILE A 148 2.21 -19.07 -4.79
N ARG A 149 1.38 -19.14 -3.74
CA ARG A 149 1.29 -20.34 -2.92
C ARG A 149 0.72 -21.53 -3.70
N ALA A 150 -0.32 -21.33 -4.51
CA ALA A 150 -0.85 -22.37 -5.39
C ALA A 150 0.20 -22.84 -6.41
N ALA A 151 0.91 -21.89 -7.03
CA ALA A 151 2.00 -22.15 -7.95
C ALA A 151 3.16 -22.95 -7.32
N HIS A 152 3.51 -22.62 -6.07
CA HIS A 152 4.54 -23.34 -5.32
C HIS A 152 4.13 -24.80 -5.04
N ILE A 153 2.87 -25.05 -4.68
CA ILE A 153 2.34 -26.42 -4.51
C ILE A 153 2.38 -27.17 -5.85
N ALA A 154 2.01 -26.51 -6.96
CA ALA A 154 2.05 -27.13 -8.28
C ALA A 154 3.47 -27.51 -8.72
N HIS A 155 4.44 -26.63 -8.45
CA HIS A 155 5.86 -26.88 -8.72
C HIS A 155 6.41 -28.06 -7.90
N LEU A 156 6.18 -28.09 -6.58
CA LEU A 156 6.67 -29.20 -5.73
C LEU A 156 6.01 -30.55 -6.03
N ARG A 157 4.84 -30.57 -6.69
CA ARG A 157 4.25 -31.81 -7.23
C ARG A 157 4.90 -32.25 -8.54
N ARG A 158 5.47 -31.31 -9.31
CA ARG A 158 6.13 -31.55 -10.59
C ARG A 158 7.57 -31.99 -10.42
N GLU A 159 8.27 -31.43 -9.44
CA GLU A 159 9.68 -31.72 -9.20
C GLU A 159 10.08 -31.42 -7.76
N SER A 160 11.06 -32.17 -7.27
CA SER A 160 11.70 -31.93 -5.99
C SER A 160 13.12 -32.49 -5.98
N PRO A 161 13.99 -32.03 -5.07
CA PRO A 161 15.29 -32.66 -4.85
C PRO A 161 15.23 -34.13 -4.39
N PHE A 162 14.04 -34.64 -4.07
CA PHE A 162 13.79 -35.97 -3.52
C PHE A 162 13.11 -36.93 -4.51
N ASP A 163 13.04 -36.58 -5.79
CA ASP A 163 12.30 -37.34 -6.81
C ASP A 163 12.78 -38.79 -6.98
N GLY A 164 14.04 -39.09 -6.62
CA GLY A 164 14.55 -40.46 -6.58
C GLY A 164 13.87 -41.37 -5.53
N GLY A 165 13.30 -40.80 -4.48
CA GLY A 165 12.55 -41.51 -3.44
C GLY A 165 11.05 -41.20 -3.42
N MET A 166 10.63 -40.11 -4.07
CA MET A 166 9.25 -39.66 -4.15
C MET A 166 8.95 -39.19 -5.57
N PRO A 167 8.58 -40.09 -6.49
CA PRO A 167 8.40 -39.76 -7.90
C PRO A 167 7.39 -38.62 -8.12
N PRO A 168 7.66 -37.68 -9.03
CA PRO A 168 6.78 -36.54 -9.27
C PRO A 168 5.45 -36.96 -9.90
N THR A 169 4.40 -36.21 -9.60
CA THR A 169 3.07 -36.36 -10.21
C THR A 169 2.56 -34.98 -10.65
N PRO A 170 2.84 -34.56 -11.90
CA PRO A 170 2.40 -33.27 -12.40
C PRO A 170 0.89 -33.07 -12.24
N PRO A 171 0.43 -31.99 -11.59
CA PRO A 171 -0.98 -31.80 -11.32
C PRO A 171 -1.73 -31.19 -12.51
N THR A 172 -2.98 -31.62 -12.71
CA THR A 172 -3.95 -30.85 -13.51
C THR A 172 -4.30 -29.56 -12.78
N ILE A 173 -4.16 -28.41 -13.47
CA ILE A 173 -4.47 -27.09 -12.91
C ILE A 173 -5.86 -26.66 -13.37
N LEU A 174 -6.80 -26.52 -12.43
CA LEU A 174 -8.13 -25.97 -12.66
C LEU A 174 -8.14 -24.50 -12.23
N ARG A 175 -7.72 -23.60 -13.13
CA ARG A 175 -7.50 -22.20 -12.79
C ARG A 175 -8.79 -21.50 -12.36
N GLU A 176 -9.96 -21.85 -12.91
CA GLU A 176 -11.23 -21.25 -12.47
C GLU A 176 -11.50 -21.52 -10.98
N ARG A 177 -11.15 -22.71 -10.48
CA ARG A 177 -11.31 -23.07 -9.05
C ARG A 177 -10.31 -22.36 -8.16
N LEU A 178 -9.05 -22.24 -8.61
CA LEU A 178 -8.02 -21.50 -7.89
C LEU A 178 -8.36 -20.00 -7.80
N LEU A 179 -8.89 -19.43 -8.89
CA LEU A 179 -9.35 -18.05 -8.93
C LEU A 179 -10.55 -17.85 -7.99
N ALA A 180 -11.55 -18.75 -8.00
CA ALA A 180 -12.68 -18.67 -7.08
C ALA A 180 -12.25 -18.70 -5.61
N GLN A 181 -11.30 -19.58 -5.25
CA GLN A 181 -10.75 -19.62 -3.90
C GLN A 181 -10.00 -18.33 -3.54
N GLN A 182 -9.19 -17.80 -4.46
CA GLN A 182 -8.49 -16.53 -4.28
C GLN A 182 -9.47 -15.39 -4.03
N GLN A 183 -10.50 -15.29 -4.87
CA GLN A 183 -11.49 -14.22 -4.82
C GLN A 183 -12.32 -14.28 -3.53
N ALA A 184 -12.74 -15.48 -3.10
CA ALA A 184 -13.44 -15.65 -1.83
C ALA A 184 -12.62 -15.15 -0.63
N ARG A 185 -11.31 -15.41 -0.61
CA ARG A 185 -10.41 -14.90 0.45
C ARG A 185 -10.19 -13.39 0.38
N VAL A 186 -10.15 -12.83 -0.83
CA VAL A 186 -10.10 -11.37 -1.04
C VAL A 186 -11.36 -10.71 -0.48
N GLU A 187 -12.54 -11.24 -0.80
CA GLU A 187 -13.83 -10.74 -0.33
C GLU A 187 -13.98 -10.86 1.18
N GLU A 188 -13.65 -12.04 1.74
CA GLU A 188 -13.65 -12.27 3.19
C GLU A 188 -12.79 -11.22 3.93
N LEU A 189 -11.56 -10.99 3.45
CA LEU A 189 -10.64 -10.04 4.08
C LEU A 189 -11.07 -8.59 3.88
N ARG A 190 -11.59 -8.24 2.70
CA ARG A 190 -12.12 -6.90 2.42
C ARG A 190 -13.26 -6.58 3.37
N HIS A 191 -14.22 -7.49 3.50
CA HIS A 191 -15.35 -7.32 4.39
C HIS A 191 -14.90 -7.23 5.85
N ALA A 192 -14.10 -8.19 6.33
CA ALA A 192 -13.74 -8.29 7.74
C ALA A 192 -12.74 -7.22 8.21
N LYS A 193 -11.87 -6.72 7.33
CA LYS A 193 -10.75 -5.81 7.69
C LYS A 193 -10.89 -4.39 7.14
N TYR A 194 -11.91 -4.13 6.33
CA TYR A 194 -12.15 -2.81 5.77
C TYR A 194 -13.61 -2.42 5.94
N GLU A 195 -14.53 -3.03 5.18
CA GLU A 195 -15.94 -2.60 5.11
C GLU A 195 -16.61 -2.68 6.48
N GLY A 196 -16.59 -3.84 7.14
CA GLY A 196 -17.22 -4.00 8.45
C GLY A 196 -16.58 -3.16 9.56
N ILE A 197 -15.30 -2.79 9.43
CA ILE A 197 -14.64 -1.88 10.39
C ILE A 197 -15.10 -0.44 10.18
N LEU A 198 -15.23 -0.01 8.93
CA LEU A 198 -15.72 1.33 8.59
C LEU A 198 -17.19 1.47 8.96
N ASP A 199 -18.03 0.51 8.58
CA ASP A 199 -19.48 0.52 8.85
C ASP A 199 -19.79 0.43 10.35
N GLY A 200 -18.96 -0.31 11.10
CA GLY A 200 -19.10 -0.47 12.55
C GLY A 200 -18.67 0.76 13.37
N ASN A 201 -18.16 1.82 12.74
CA ASN A 201 -17.62 2.99 13.43
C ASN A 201 -18.40 4.26 13.11
N SER A 202 -19.25 4.69 14.05
CA SER A 202 -20.12 5.87 13.88
C SER A 202 -19.38 7.22 13.75
N ALA A 203 -18.09 7.28 14.06
CA ALA A 203 -17.27 8.47 13.84
C ALA A 203 -16.68 8.55 12.43
N ILE A 204 -16.90 7.53 11.58
CA ILE A 204 -16.45 7.49 10.19
C ILE A 204 -17.66 7.55 9.27
N THR A 205 -17.63 8.49 8.32
CA THR A 205 -18.55 8.54 7.19
C THR A 205 -17.80 8.15 5.93
N VAL A 206 -18.26 7.12 5.22
CA VAL A 206 -17.70 6.73 3.92
C VAL A 206 -18.50 7.39 2.80
N LEU A 207 -17.80 8.02 1.85
CA LEU A 207 -18.38 8.58 0.63
C LEU A 207 -17.80 7.85 -0.58
N HIS A 208 -18.70 7.36 -1.45
CA HIS A 208 -18.34 6.72 -2.69
C HIS A 208 -18.30 7.73 -3.84
N GLY A 209 -17.09 8.11 -4.25
CA GLY A 209 -16.87 9.12 -5.28
C GLY A 209 -15.41 9.48 -5.48
N GLU A 210 -15.12 10.24 -6.53
CA GLU A 210 -13.78 10.78 -6.78
C GLU A 210 -13.64 12.20 -6.21
N ALA A 211 -12.65 12.39 -5.35
CA ALA A 211 -12.37 13.68 -4.72
C ALA A 211 -11.30 14.47 -5.48
N ARG A 212 -11.47 15.79 -5.52
CA ARG A 212 -10.46 16.77 -5.93
C ARG A 212 -10.47 17.97 -4.98
N PHE A 213 -9.34 18.63 -4.82
CA PHE A 213 -9.28 19.86 -4.05
C PHE A 213 -10.04 20.97 -4.75
N LYS A 214 -10.85 21.69 -3.99
CA LYS A 214 -11.44 22.97 -4.39
C LYS A 214 -10.57 24.12 -3.89
N ASP A 215 -10.08 23.99 -2.67
CA ASP A 215 -9.15 24.89 -1.97
C ASP A 215 -8.48 24.10 -0.82
N ASP A 216 -7.72 24.79 0.05
CA ASP A 216 -6.96 24.19 1.14
C ASP A 216 -7.79 23.69 2.34
N GLN A 217 -9.11 23.93 2.33
CA GLN A 217 -10.04 23.51 3.39
C GLN A 217 -11.29 22.78 2.88
N SER A 218 -11.38 22.53 1.57
CA SER A 218 -12.53 21.84 0.99
C SER A 218 -12.20 21.00 -0.24
N LEU A 219 -12.91 19.87 -0.36
CA LEU A 219 -12.90 19.01 -1.54
C LEU A 219 -14.23 19.11 -2.27
N ILE A 220 -14.19 18.90 -3.59
CA ILE A 220 -15.36 18.49 -4.37
C ILE A 220 -15.26 16.98 -4.59
N VAL A 221 -16.33 16.27 -4.27
CA VAL A 221 -16.48 14.83 -4.51
C VAL A 221 -17.53 14.61 -5.58
N SER A 222 -17.12 14.10 -6.73
CA SER A 222 -18.03 13.61 -7.77
C SER A 222 -18.51 12.21 -7.35
N LEU A 223 -19.78 12.10 -6.94
CA LEU A 223 -20.34 10.88 -6.36
C LEU A 223 -20.56 9.81 -7.45
N ASN A 224 -20.34 8.54 -7.09
CA ASN A 224 -20.53 7.42 -8.01
C ASN A 224 -21.98 7.28 -8.49
N GLU A 225 -22.95 7.67 -7.66
CA GLU A 225 -24.39 7.67 -7.99
C GLU A 225 -24.82 8.91 -8.81
N GLY A 226 -23.88 9.81 -9.10
CA GLY A 226 -24.11 11.07 -9.80
C GLY A 226 -24.20 12.28 -8.87
N GLY A 227 -23.92 13.46 -9.43
CA GLY A 227 -23.86 14.73 -8.71
C GLY A 227 -22.51 15.00 -8.04
N GLU A 228 -22.41 16.17 -7.42
CA GLU A 228 -21.21 16.60 -6.68
C GLU A 228 -21.57 16.99 -5.24
N ARG A 229 -20.65 16.73 -4.32
CA ARG A 229 -20.75 17.15 -2.93
C ARG A 229 -19.49 17.89 -2.51
N VAL A 230 -19.64 19.05 -1.88
CA VAL A 230 -18.53 19.74 -1.22
C VAL A 230 -18.34 19.15 0.18
N VAL A 231 -17.10 18.80 0.51
CA VAL A 231 -16.71 18.27 1.82
C VAL A 231 -15.69 19.22 2.43
N MET A 232 -16.09 19.87 3.53
CA MET A 232 -15.21 20.73 4.32
C MET A 232 -14.35 19.89 5.26
N PHE A 233 -13.13 20.32 5.55
CA PHE A 233 -12.25 19.65 6.50
C PHE A 233 -11.37 20.63 7.25
N ASP A 234 -10.96 20.25 8.46
CA ASP A 234 -9.88 20.92 9.17
C ASP A 234 -8.52 20.41 8.71
N ARG A 235 -8.42 19.09 8.45
CA ARG A 235 -7.22 18.43 7.94
C ARG A 235 -7.57 17.38 6.90
N CYS A 236 -6.74 17.24 5.88
CA CYS A 236 -6.92 16.24 4.83
C CYS A 236 -5.68 15.36 4.69
N LEU A 237 -5.86 14.05 4.64
CA LEU A 237 -4.85 13.09 4.24
C LEU A 237 -5.11 12.59 2.82
N VAL A 238 -4.13 12.73 1.94
CA VAL A 238 -4.16 12.16 0.59
C VAL A 238 -3.48 10.79 0.61
N ALA A 239 -4.25 9.73 0.40
CA ALA A 239 -3.80 8.33 0.43
C ALA A 239 -4.26 7.56 -0.84
N THR A 240 -4.21 8.21 -2.01
CA THR A 240 -4.75 7.71 -3.28
C THR A 240 -3.92 6.62 -3.98
N GLY A 241 -2.75 6.28 -3.43
CA GLY A 241 -1.90 5.21 -3.93
C GLY A 241 -1.34 5.46 -5.33
N ALA A 242 -1.22 4.38 -6.11
CA ALA A 242 -0.61 4.40 -7.44
C ALA A 242 -1.32 3.41 -8.38
N SER A 243 -1.12 3.57 -9.68
CA SER A 243 -1.62 2.68 -10.75
C SER A 243 -0.47 2.06 -11.55
N PRO A 244 -0.66 0.92 -12.24
CA PRO A 244 0.36 0.34 -13.11
C PRO A 244 0.88 1.35 -14.15
N ALA A 245 2.20 1.44 -14.31
CA ALA A 245 2.82 2.26 -15.33
C ALA A 245 2.81 1.50 -16.67
N VAL A 246 2.45 2.19 -17.75
CA VAL A 246 2.42 1.63 -19.11
C VAL A 246 3.49 2.34 -19.94
N PRO A 247 4.50 1.63 -20.48
CA PRO A 247 5.53 2.25 -21.29
C PRO A 247 4.95 2.63 -22.67
N PRO A 248 5.45 3.71 -23.30
CA PRO A 248 4.93 4.19 -24.58
C PRO A 248 5.46 3.35 -25.77
N ILE A 249 5.30 2.03 -25.72
CA ILE A 249 5.69 1.13 -26.80
C ILE A 249 4.61 1.20 -27.90
N PRO A 250 4.97 1.46 -29.17
CA PRO A 250 4.04 1.48 -30.28
C PRO A 250 3.15 0.23 -30.33
N GLY A 251 1.83 0.45 -30.43
CA GLY A 251 0.82 -0.60 -30.50
C GLY A 251 0.41 -1.23 -29.15
N LEU A 252 1.18 -1.03 -28.08
CA LEU A 252 0.87 -1.62 -26.77
C LEU A 252 -0.46 -1.10 -26.21
N LYS A 253 -0.67 0.23 -26.25
CA LYS A 253 -1.83 0.89 -25.62
C LYS A 253 -3.18 0.34 -26.12
N GLU A 254 -3.28 0.02 -27.40
CA GLU A 254 -4.50 -0.47 -28.05
C GLU A 254 -4.61 -2.00 -28.05
N SER A 255 -3.58 -2.69 -27.56
CA SER A 255 -3.56 -4.16 -27.45
C SER A 255 -4.25 -4.64 -26.15
N PRO A 256 -4.73 -5.90 -26.08
CA PRO A 256 -5.41 -6.43 -24.90
C PRO A 256 -4.41 -6.90 -23.81
N TYR A 257 -3.35 -6.12 -23.55
CA TYR A 257 -2.32 -6.48 -22.58
C TYR A 257 -2.87 -6.54 -21.15
N TRP A 258 -2.18 -7.26 -20.29
CA TRP A 258 -2.46 -7.33 -18.87
C TRP A 258 -1.54 -6.41 -18.09
N THR A 259 -2.08 -5.76 -17.07
CA THR A 259 -1.30 -5.35 -15.90
C THR A 259 -1.35 -6.48 -14.86
N SER A 260 -0.81 -6.24 -13.67
CA SER A 260 -0.98 -7.18 -12.55
C SER A 260 -2.44 -7.47 -12.21
N THR A 261 -3.34 -6.50 -12.43
CA THR A 261 -4.77 -6.64 -12.10
C THR A 261 -5.43 -7.72 -12.94
N GLU A 262 -5.32 -7.61 -14.27
CA GLU A 262 -5.94 -8.55 -15.21
C GLU A 262 -5.29 -9.93 -15.11
N ALA A 263 -3.98 -9.98 -14.90
CA ALA A 263 -3.25 -11.24 -14.71
C ALA A 263 -3.76 -12.01 -13.48
N LEU A 264 -3.96 -11.33 -12.34
CA LEU A 264 -4.47 -11.96 -11.11
C LEU A 264 -5.95 -12.36 -11.20
N ALA A 265 -6.72 -11.65 -12.03
CA ALA A 265 -8.14 -11.90 -12.27
C ALA A 265 -8.41 -12.93 -13.37
N SER A 266 -7.38 -13.37 -14.11
CA SER A 266 -7.55 -14.36 -15.18
C SER A 266 -7.97 -15.73 -14.63
N ASP A 267 -8.99 -16.30 -15.27
CA ASP A 267 -9.58 -17.61 -15.02
C ASP A 267 -8.89 -18.75 -15.78
N THR A 268 -7.92 -18.44 -16.62
CA THR A 268 -7.17 -19.38 -17.46
C THR A 268 -5.66 -19.20 -17.27
N ILE A 269 -4.90 -20.27 -17.52
CA ILE A 269 -3.43 -20.19 -17.62
C ILE A 269 -3.10 -20.13 -19.12
N PRO A 270 -2.49 -19.04 -19.63
CA PRO A 270 -2.11 -18.97 -21.03
C PRO A 270 -1.01 -19.98 -21.33
N GLU A 271 -1.01 -20.56 -22.52
CA GLU A 271 0.05 -21.49 -22.94
C GLU A 271 1.40 -20.76 -23.00
N ARG A 272 1.43 -19.55 -23.57
CA ARG A 272 2.61 -18.69 -23.65
C ARG A 272 2.33 -17.33 -23.03
N LEU A 273 3.20 -16.91 -22.12
CA LEU A 273 3.14 -15.61 -21.46
C LEU A 273 4.43 -14.83 -21.69
N ALA A 274 4.32 -13.69 -22.37
CA ALA A 274 5.39 -12.70 -22.42
C ALA A 274 5.24 -11.73 -21.24
N VAL A 275 6.36 -11.35 -20.61
CA VAL A 275 6.38 -10.39 -19.50
C VAL A 275 7.35 -9.25 -19.82
N ILE A 276 6.88 -8.02 -19.84
CA ILE A 276 7.72 -6.82 -19.93
C ILE A 276 7.90 -6.24 -18.53
N GLY A 277 9.12 -6.33 -18.00
CA GLY A 277 9.46 -5.89 -16.65
C GLY A 277 10.43 -6.85 -15.96
N SER A 278 11.21 -6.34 -15.00
CA SER A 278 12.31 -7.09 -14.38
C SER A 278 12.46 -6.85 -12.87
N SER A 279 11.35 -6.51 -12.21
CA SER A 279 11.29 -6.26 -10.76
C SER A 279 10.10 -7.00 -10.15
N VAL A 280 9.82 -6.77 -8.87
CA VAL A 280 8.96 -7.59 -8.00
C VAL A 280 7.67 -8.09 -8.65
N VAL A 281 6.84 -7.21 -9.23
CA VAL A 281 5.56 -7.61 -9.84
C VAL A 281 5.76 -8.51 -11.06
N ALA A 282 6.74 -8.16 -11.90
CA ALA A 282 7.02 -8.95 -13.11
C ALA A 282 7.48 -10.36 -12.74
N LEU A 283 8.40 -10.46 -11.77
CA LEU A 283 9.04 -11.73 -11.41
C LEU A 283 8.12 -12.63 -10.59
N GLU A 284 7.43 -12.08 -9.59
CA GLU A 284 6.46 -12.86 -8.80
C GLU A 284 5.39 -13.51 -9.70
N LEU A 285 4.83 -12.74 -10.63
CA LEU A 285 3.78 -13.25 -11.52
C LEU A 285 4.35 -14.15 -12.62
N ALA A 286 5.52 -13.84 -13.19
CA ALA A 286 6.19 -14.70 -14.16
C ALA A 286 6.38 -16.12 -13.61
N GLN A 287 6.97 -16.24 -12.42
CA GLN A 287 7.19 -17.54 -11.78
C GLN A 287 5.87 -18.23 -11.39
N ALA A 288 4.87 -17.47 -10.91
CA ALA A 288 3.58 -18.05 -10.57
C ALA A 288 2.90 -18.68 -11.80
N PHE A 289 2.85 -17.97 -12.93
CA PHE A 289 2.29 -18.48 -14.18
C PHE A 289 3.10 -19.65 -14.74
N ALA A 290 4.44 -19.57 -14.73
CA ALA A 290 5.31 -20.64 -15.19
C ALA A 290 5.03 -21.96 -14.44
N ARG A 291 5.01 -21.88 -13.11
CA ARG A 291 4.77 -23.05 -12.26
C ARG A 291 3.34 -23.60 -12.39
N LEU A 292 2.37 -22.77 -12.76
CA LEU A 292 0.99 -23.18 -13.05
C LEU A 292 0.79 -23.71 -14.49
N GLY A 293 1.80 -23.61 -15.37
CA GLY A 293 1.81 -24.28 -16.66
C GLY A 293 2.13 -23.42 -17.88
N SER A 294 2.28 -22.10 -17.73
CA SER A 294 2.67 -21.24 -18.86
C SER A 294 4.13 -21.45 -19.27
N LYS A 295 4.42 -21.40 -20.56
CA LYS A 295 5.77 -21.10 -21.07
C LYS A 295 6.00 -19.59 -20.95
N VAL A 296 6.91 -19.19 -20.08
CA VAL A 296 7.14 -17.77 -19.77
C VAL A 296 8.45 -17.26 -20.36
N THR A 297 8.37 -16.12 -21.04
CA THR A 297 9.53 -15.35 -21.51
C THR A 297 9.49 -13.94 -20.89
N ALA A 298 10.48 -13.62 -20.07
CA ALA A 298 10.63 -12.32 -19.42
C ALA A 298 11.62 -11.41 -20.18
N LEU A 299 11.16 -10.23 -20.58
CA LEU A 299 11.95 -9.19 -21.23
C LEU A 299 12.42 -8.19 -20.17
N ALA A 300 13.70 -8.28 -19.83
CA ALA A 300 14.35 -7.36 -18.91
C ALA A 300 15.18 -6.34 -19.72
N ARG A 301 14.85 -5.05 -19.60
CA ARG A 301 15.60 -3.99 -20.31
C ARG A 301 17.08 -3.89 -19.91
N ASN A 302 17.40 -4.38 -18.71
CA ASN A 302 18.75 -4.53 -18.15
C ASN A 302 18.83 -5.99 -17.62
N THR A 303 19.30 -6.17 -16.38
CA THR A 303 19.22 -7.42 -15.62
C THR A 303 17.98 -7.48 -14.71
N LEU A 304 17.69 -8.65 -14.14
CA LEU A 304 16.69 -8.79 -13.09
C LEU A 304 17.13 -8.05 -11.82
N PHE A 305 16.18 -7.42 -11.12
CA PHE A 305 16.46 -6.65 -9.91
C PHE A 305 17.58 -5.61 -10.05
N PHE A 306 17.67 -4.96 -11.22
CA PHE A 306 18.75 -4.01 -11.58
C PHE A 306 19.09 -2.91 -10.55
N ARG A 307 18.18 -2.56 -9.64
CA ARG A 307 18.39 -1.51 -8.62
C ARG A 307 18.85 -2.06 -7.27
N GLU A 308 18.87 -3.38 -7.11
CA GLU A 308 19.28 -4.07 -5.90
C GLU A 308 20.75 -4.51 -6.01
N ASP A 309 21.27 -5.15 -4.97
CA ASP A 309 22.56 -5.84 -5.05
C ASP A 309 22.58 -6.84 -6.22
N PRO A 310 23.59 -6.80 -7.12
CA PRO A 310 23.66 -7.67 -8.29
C PRO A 310 23.50 -9.15 -7.98
N ALA A 311 23.97 -9.63 -6.82
CA ALA A 311 23.86 -11.02 -6.41
C ALA A 311 22.40 -11.50 -6.33
N ILE A 312 21.46 -10.61 -6.01
CA ILE A 312 20.02 -10.91 -5.98
C ILE A 312 19.53 -11.20 -7.39
N GLY A 313 19.86 -10.33 -8.36
CA GLY A 313 19.48 -10.49 -9.75
C GLY A 313 20.07 -11.77 -10.35
N GLU A 314 21.35 -12.03 -10.11
CA GLU A 314 22.07 -13.23 -10.59
C GLU A 314 21.43 -14.53 -10.07
N ALA A 315 21.19 -14.61 -8.75
CA ALA A 315 20.60 -15.80 -8.14
C ALA A 315 19.17 -16.05 -8.63
N VAL A 316 18.36 -15.00 -8.78
CA VAL A 316 16.98 -15.13 -9.28
C VAL A 316 16.95 -15.51 -10.75
N THR A 317 17.82 -14.93 -11.58
CA THR A 317 17.95 -15.32 -13.00
C THR A 317 18.33 -16.79 -13.12
N ALA A 318 19.29 -17.26 -12.32
CA ALA A 318 19.69 -18.67 -12.31
C ALA A 318 18.52 -19.59 -11.89
N ALA A 319 17.78 -19.22 -10.84
CA ALA A 319 16.61 -19.98 -10.39
C ALA A 319 15.50 -20.03 -11.45
N PHE A 320 15.20 -18.91 -12.11
CA PHE A 320 14.19 -18.85 -13.18
C PHE A 320 14.56 -19.76 -14.36
N ARG A 321 15.81 -19.67 -14.83
CA ARG A 321 16.31 -20.51 -15.92
C ARG A 321 16.29 -21.99 -15.54
N ALA A 322 16.61 -22.33 -14.28
CA ALA A 322 16.60 -23.71 -13.79
C ALA A 322 15.20 -24.36 -13.83
N GLU A 323 14.13 -23.58 -13.64
CA GLU A 323 12.74 -24.06 -13.75
C GLU A 323 12.08 -23.74 -15.11
N GLY A 324 12.89 -23.42 -16.14
CA GLY A 324 12.44 -23.31 -17.53
C GLY A 324 11.85 -21.95 -17.94
N ILE A 325 11.98 -20.91 -17.12
CA ILE A 325 11.61 -19.55 -17.50
C ILE A 325 12.72 -18.94 -18.36
N GLU A 326 12.35 -18.45 -19.54
CA GLU A 326 13.28 -17.74 -20.41
C GLU A 326 13.44 -16.30 -19.92
N VAL A 327 14.68 -15.88 -19.70
CA VAL A 327 15.02 -14.52 -19.25
C VAL A 327 15.91 -13.86 -20.29
N LEU A 328 15.31 -12.93 -21.04
CA LEU A 328 15.98 -12.12 -22.05
C LEU A 328 16.43 -10.81 -21.40
N GLU A 329 17.69 -10.80 -20.93
CA GLU A 329 18.34 -9.62 -20.37
C GLU A 329 18.71 -8.63 -21.48
N HIS A 330 18.85 -7.35 -21.14
CA HIS A 330 19.14 -6.26 -22.08
C HIS A 330 18.20 -6.21 -23.30
N THR A 331 16.96 -6.64 -23.12
CA THR A 331 15.98 -6.80 -24.21
C THR A 331 14.77 -5.91 -23.99
N GLN A 332 14.37 -5.20 -25.03
CA GLN A 332 13.17 -4.36 -25.06
C GLN A 332 12.34 -4.67 -26.30
N ALA A 333 11.01 -4.61 -26.15
CA ALA A 333 10.10 -4.62 -27.28
C ALA A 333 10.02 -3.21 -27.88
N SER A 334 10.30 -3.12 -29.18
CA SER A 334 10.21 -1.89 -29.97
C SER A 334 8.81 -1.67 -30.56
N GLN A 335 8.04 -2.75 -30.72
CA GLN A 335 6.66 -2.73 -31.20
C GLN A 335 5.88 -3.89 -30.60
N VAL A 336 4.60 -3.66 -30.35
CA VAL A 336 3.62 -4.69 -29.96
C VAL A 336 2.49 -4.68 -30.97
N ALA A 337 2.15 -5.85 -31.49
CA ALA A 337 0.95 -6.07 -32.28
C ALA A 337 0.12 -7.19 -31.64
N HIS A 338 -1.17 -7.23 -31.94
CA HIS A 338 -2.05 -8.33 -31.58
C HIS A 338 -2.82 -8.75 -32.84
N MET A 339 -2.47 -9.91 -33.39
CA MET A 339 -2.97 -10.40 -34.68
C MET A 339 -3.30 -11.88 -34.54
N ASP A 340 -4.36 -12.34 -35.20
CA ASP A 340 -4.80 -13.75 -35.19
C ASP A 340 -4.98 -14.36 -33.79
N GLY A 341 -5.31 -13.53 -32.80
CA GLY A 341 -5.54 -13.95 -31.42
C GLY A 341 -4.29 -14.08 -30.54
N GLU A 342 -3.11 -13.69 -31.03
CA GLU A 342 -1.86 -13.70 -30.26
C GLU A 342 -1.11 -12.36 -30.31
N PHE A 343 -0.25 -12.14 -29.31
CA PHE A 343 0.70 -11.04 -29.29
C PHE A 343 1.91 -11.36 -30.15
N VAL A 344 2.37 -10.36 -30.90
CA VAL A 344 3.63 -10.36 -31.64
C VAL A 344 4.46 -9.19 -31.17
N LEU A 345 5.62 -9.48 -30.55
CA LEU A 345 6.54 -8.48 -30.02
C LEU A 345 7.79 -8.44 -30.90
N THR A 346 8.09 -7.26 -31.44
CA THR A 346 9.36 -7.03 -32.16
C THR A 346 10.43 -6.62 -31.16
N THR A 347 11.44 -7.47 -30.95
CA THR A 347 12.52 -7.24 -29.98
C THR A 347 13.88 -7.19 -30.66
N THR A 348 14.91 -6.77 -29.91
CA THR A 348 16.31 -6.86 -30.35
C THR A 348 16.80 -8.30 -30.54
N HIS A 349 16.11 -9.29 -29.97
CA HIS A 349 16.39 -10.72 -30.10
C HIS A 349 15.51 -11.41 -31.15
N GLY A 350 14.78 -10.64 -31.95
CA GLY A 350 13.85 -11.14 -32.96
C GLY A 350 12.40 -11.05 -32.54
N GLU A 351 11.53 -11.76 -33.25
CA GLU A 351 10.10 -11.80 -33.00
C GLU A 351 9.77 -12.78 -31.87
N LEU A 352 8.98 -12.34 -30.89
CA LEU A 352 8.43 -13.17 -29.82
C LEU A 352 6.91 -13.22 -29.93
N ARG A 353 6.34 -14.42 -29.85
CA ARG A 353 4.88 -14.64 -29.89
C ARG A 353 4.37 -15.21 -28.57
N ALA A 354 3.24 -14.69 -28.09
CA ALA A 354 2.62 -15.14 -26.84
C ALA A 354 1.10 -14.99 -26.87
N ASP A 355 0.38 -15.81 -26.11
CA ASP A 355 -1.09 -15.73 -26.01
C ASP A 355 -1.53 -14.57 -25.10
N LYS A 356 -0.69 -14.25 -24.11
CA LYS A 356 -0.86 -13.11 -23.20
C LYS A 356 0.43 -12.33 -23.01
N LEU A 357 0.27 -11.04 -22.74
CA LEU A 357 1.35 -10.11 -22.45
C LEU A 357 1.08 -9.43 -21.10
N LEU A 358 1.96 -9.64 -20.12
CA LEU A 358 1.96 -8.91 -18.85
C LEU A 358 2.94 -7.73 -18.92
N VAL A 359 2.45 -6.53 -18.63
CA VAL A 359 3.24 -5.30 -18.50
C VAL A 359 3.35 -4.94 -17.02
N ALA A 360 4.57 -5.01 -16.49
CA ALA A 360 4.88 -4.80 -15.09
C ALA A 360 6.10 -3.87 -14.92
N THR A 361 6.04 -2.69 -15.51
CA THR A 361 7.15 -1.72 -15.61
C THR A 361 7.14 -0.63 -14.54
N GLY A 362 6.59 -0.93 -13.37
CA GLY A 362 6.47 0.01 -12.24
C GLY A 362 5.05 0.55 -12.06
N ARG A 363 4.93 1.55 -11.20
CA ARG A 363 3.65 2.17 -10.83
C ARG A 363 3.79 3.68 -10.76
N THR A 364 2.77 4.42 -11.19
CA THR A 364 2.72 5.89 -11.14
C THR A 364 1.74 6.37 -10.09
N PRO A 365 2.06 7.41 -9.31
CA PRO A 365 1.17 7.94 -8.27
C PRO A 365 -0.14 8.48 -8.85
N ASN A 366 -1.24 8.29 -8.11
CA ASN A 366 -2.59 8.70 -8.52
C ASN A 366 -2.90 10.14 -8.07
N THR A 367 -2.30 11.12 -8.74
CA THR A 367 -2.42 12.55 -8.35
C THR A 367 -3.08 13.43 -9.41
N ARG A 368 -3.15 12.99 -10.67
CA ARG A 368 -3.60 13.84 -11.79
C ARG A 368 -5.02 14.38 -11.66
N SER A 369 -5.94 13.62 -11.05
CA SER A 369 -7.33 14.03 -10.85
C SER A 369 -7.57 14.82 -9.56
N LEU A 370 -6.54 15.01 -8.73
CA LEU A 370 -6.70 15.65 -7.42
C LEU A 370 -6.72 17.18 -7.46
N ALA A 371 -6.36 17.80 -8.58
CA ALA A 371 -6.20 19.27 -8.70
C ALA A 371 -5.32 19.86 -7.58
N LEU A 372 -4.15 19.26 -7.35
CA LEU A 372 -3.25 19.64 -6.24
C LEU A 372 -2.73 21.07 -6.33
N GLU A 373 -2.77 21.69 -7.52
CA GLU A 373 -2.51 23.11 -7.72
C GLU A 373 -3.48 24.01 -6.94
N ALA A 374 -4.71 23.54 -6.70
CA ALA A 374 -5.68 24.21 -5.82
C ALA A 374 -5.38 23.96 -4.33
N ALA A 375 -4.46 23.03 -4.02
CA ALA A 375 -4.08 22.58 -2.68
C ALA A 375 -2.71 23.09 -2.20
N ASN A 376 -2.02 23.95 -2.98
CA ASN A 376 -0.73 24.57 -2.66
C ASN A 376 0.49 23.60 -2.52
N ASN A 377 1.10 23.15 -3.64
CA ASN A 377 2.38 22.38 -3.67
C ASN A 377 3.25 22.79 -4.91
N HIS A 378 4.60 22.73 -5.02
CA HIS A 378 5.76 22.23 -4.25
C HIS A 378 7.00 23.13 -4.50
N PHE A 379 7.57 23.70 -3.42
CA PHE A 379 8.87 24.40 -3.32
C PHE A 379 9.41 24.15 -1.89
N ASP A 380 10.15 25.05 -1.24
CA ASP A 380 10.45 24.99 0.21
C ASP A 380 9.28 24.53 1.13
N VAL A 381 8.04 24.71 0.69
CA VAL A 381 6.81 24.07 1.20
C VAL A 381 6.91 22.55 1.39
N SER A 382 7.58 21.81 0.49
CA SER A 382 7.76 20.35 0.59
C SER A 382 8.55 19.96 1.81
N LEU A 383 9.63 20.68 2.14
CA LEU A 383 10.40 20.41 3.35
C LEU A 383 9.58 20.67 4.60
N ALA A 384 8.72 21.69 4.58
CA ALA A 384 7.78 21.91 5.67
C ALA A 384 6.83 20.71 5.85
N MET A 385 6.25 20.20 4.75
CA MET A 385 5.41 18.99 4.78
C MET A 385 6.16 17.78 5.38
N PHE A 386 7.36 17.48 4.89
CA PHE A 386 8.15 16.34 5.37
C PHE A 386 8.59 16.51 6.84
N THR A 387 8.89 17.73 7.27
CA THR A 387 9.25 18.04 8.66
C THR A 387 8.10 17.70 9.61
N HIS A 388 6.86 18.05 9.25
CA HIS A 388 5.67 17.72 10.04
C HIS A 388 5.35 16.23 10.03
N VAL A 389 5.55 15.55 8.89
CA VAL A 389 5.42 14.07 8.82
C VAL A 389 6.46 13.38 9.72
N ALA A 390 7.70 13.87 9.74
CA ALA A 390 8.75 13.35 10.62
C ALA A 390 8.42 13.54 12.11
N ALA A 391 7.87 14.72 12.45
CA ALA A 391 7.50 15.09 13.81
C ALA A 391 6.32 14.26 14.36
N ALA A 392 5.48 13.71 13.47
CA ALA A 392 4.39 12.82 13.86
C ALA A 392 4.86 11.40 14.26
N ALA A 393 6.10 11.03 13.93
CA ALA A 393 6.69 9.76 14.37
C ALA A 393 7.20 9.87 15.83
N PRO A 394 6.94 8.86 16.70
CA PRO A 394 7.39 8.89 18.08
C PRO A 394 8.93 8.91 18.19
N GLY A 395 9.48 9.83 18.99
CA GLY A 395 10.92 9.92 19.25
C GLY A 395 11.42 11.37 19.35
N LYS A 396 12.71 11.55 19.65
CA LYS A 396 13.35 12.89 19.66
C LYS A 396 13.85 13.33 18.28
N ILE A 397 14.25 12.38 17.44
CA ILE A 397 14.80 12.62 16.09
C ILE A 397 14.31 11.49 15.19
N THR A 398 13.73 11.86 14.05
CA THR A 398 13.26 10.92 13.01
C THR A 398 14.05 11.20 11.74
N ALA A 399 14.80 10.20 11.27
CA ALA A 399 15.48 10.30 9.98
C ALA A 399 14.42 10.29 8.86
N ILE A 400 14.49 11.28 7.99
CA ILE A 400 13.62 11.38 6.81
C ILE A 400 14.47 11.55 5.56
N ASP A 401 14.19 10.73 4.55
CA ASP A 401 14.69 10.93 3.21
C ASP A 401 13.69 11.79 2.44
N THR A 402 14.14 12.99 2.06
CA THR A 402 13.37 13.88 1.21
C THR A 402 14.23 14.27 0.03
N HIS A 403 13.65 14.25 -1.17
CA HIS A 403 14.25 14.92 -2.32
C HIS A 403 14.10 16.43 -2.10
N TRP A 404 14.89 16.99 -1.19
CA TRP A 404 15.16 18.42 -1.19
C TRP A 404 15.95 18.69 -2.46
N ILE A 405 15.28 19.29 -3.45
CA ILE A 405 15.98 19.85 -4.60
C ILE A 405 16.92 20.89 -4.00
N TRP A 406 18.22 20.74 -4.26
CA TRP A 406 19.26 21.67 -3.85
C TRP A 406 18.90 23.08 -4.32
N GLN A 407 18.15 23.83 -3.51
CA GLN A 407 17.86 25.22 -3.79
C GLN A 407 19.11 26.01 -3.44
N GLU A 408 19.85 26.45 -4.45
CA GLU A 408 20.95 27.40 -4.30
C GLU A 408 20.42 28.76 -3.86
N GLY A 409 20.15 28.95 -2.56
CA GLY A 409 20.02 30.22 -1.83
C GLY A 409 18.92 31.22 -2.24
N ASN A 410 18.45 31.24 -3.48
CA ASN A 410 17.58 32.27 -4.03
C ASN A 410 16.28 31.73 -4.66
N GLN A 411 16.07 30.42 -4.75
CA GLN A 411 14.91 29.79 -5.40
C GLN A 411 13.73 29.52 -4.43
N ARG A 412 13.60 30.36 -3.40
CA ARG A 412 12.58 30.18 -2.34
C ARG A 412 11.17 30.53 -2.79
N LEU A 413 10.26 29.69 -2.33
CA LEU A 413 8.80 29.75 -2.32
C LEU A 413 8.09 30.67 -1.34
N THR A 414 8.73 30.70 -0.17
CA THR A 414 8.18 31.18 1.10
C THR A 414 9.03 32.33 1.60
N LYS A 415 8.44 33.18 2.43
CA LYS A 415 9.13 34.32 3.03
C LYS A 415 10.25 33.89 3.97
N GLN A 416 10.06 32.76 4.66
CA GLN A 416 11.01 32.20 5.63
C GLN A 416 11.11 30.67 5.44
N PRO A 417 12.00 30.20 4.54
CA PRO A 417 12.22 28.77 4.33
C PRO A 417 12.80 28.10 5.57
N PHE A 418 12.56 26.80 5.73
CA PHE A 418 13.18 26.05 6.81
C PHE A 418 14.68 25.91 6.61
N GLU A 419 15.42 26.02 7.71
CA GLU A 419 16.87 25.89 7.73
C GLU A 419 17.29 24.51 8.26
N ILE A 420 18.24 23.87 7.58
CA ILE A 420 18.89 22.65 8.07
C ILE A 420 20.15 23.07 8.84
N LYS A 421 20.17 22.85 10.15
CA LYS A 421 21.31 23.16 11.03
C LYS A 421 21.82 21.87 11.67
N GLY A 422 23.10 21.56 11.45
CA GLY A 422 23.70 20.33 12.00
C GLY A 422 23.01 19.04 11.55
N GLY A 423 22.43 19.02 10.35
CA GLY A 423 21.68 17.86 9.82
C GLY A 423 20.26 17.72 10.36
N MET A 424 19.74 18.72 11.09
CA MET A 424 18.41 18.70 11.68
C MET A 424 17.57 19.86 11.16
N VAL A 425 16.25 19.67 11.11
CA VAL A 425 15.26 20.71 10.83
C VAL A 425 14.42 20.91 12.08
N GLN A 426 14.26 22.17 12.49
CA GLN A 426 13.42 22.52 13.63
C GLN A 426 11.94 22.45 13.21
N VAL A 427 11.15 21.69 13.97
CA VAL A 427 9.68 21.68 13.78
C VAL A 427 9.15 23.06 14.21
N PRO A 428 8.36 23.75 13.36
CA PRO A 428 7.82 25.06 13.68
C PRO A 428 6.77 24.96 14.78
N SER A 429 6.68 26.01 15.61
CA SER A 429 5.63 26.15 16.64
C SER A 429 4.39 26.91 16.13
N THR A 430 4.44 27.42 14.90
CA THR A 430 3.34 28.15 14.27
C THR A 430 2.32 27.19 13.64
N PRO A 431 1.03 27.56 13.60
CA PRO A 431 -0.01 26.70 13.03
C PRO A 431 0.23 26.31 11.56
N GLY A 432 -0.32 25.15 11.16
CA GLY A 432 -0.22 24.63 9.80
C GLY A 432 1.18 24.08 9.51
N LEU A 433 1.67 24.30 8.28
CA LEU A 433 3.02 23.87 7.90
C LEU A 433 4.12 24.80 8.44
N GLY A 434 3.78 25.91 9.10
CA GLY A 434 4.73 26.87 9.64
C GLY A 434 5.50 27.68 8.60
N VAL A 435 4.96 27.78 7.38
CA VAL A 435 5.51 28.59 6.27
C VAL A 435 4.50 29.61 5.78
N GLU A 436 5.00 30.75 5.30
CA GLU A 436 4.20 31.78 4.61
C GLU A 436 4.68 31.91 3.17
N LEU A 437 3.77 31.81 2.19
CA LEU A 437 4.13 31.93 0.78
C LEU A 437 4.62 33.35 0.43
N ASP A 438 5.61 33.43 -0.43
CA ASP A 438 6.04 34.65 -1.09
C ASP A 438 5.42 34.68 -2.49
N MET A 439 4.23 35.28 -2.61
CA MET A 439 3.44 35.25 -3.85
C MET A 439 4.15 35.89 -5.04
N ASP A 440 5.04 36.86 -4.82
CA ASP A 440 5.85 37.45 -5.89
C ASP A 440 6.80 36.39 -6.47
N ARG A 441 7.45 35.60 -5.59
CA ARG A 441 8.29 34.47 -6.01
C ARG A 441 7.50 33.35 -6.67
N VAL A 442 6.32 33.04 -6.14
CA VAL A 442 5.40 32.04 -6.73
C VAL A 442 5.04 32.43 -8.16
N MET A 443 4.66 33.69 -8.38
CA MET A 443 4.29 34.17 -9.71
C MET A 443 5.48 34.19 -10.66
N GLN A 444 6.65 34.60 -10.19
CA GLN A 444 7.88 34.55 -10.98
C GLN A 444 8.23 33.11 -11.41
N ALA A 445 8.09 32.13 -10.51
CA ALA A 445 8.32 30.72 -10.81
C ALA A 445 7.28 30.16 -11.81
N ASN A 446 6.02 30.59 -11.69
CA ASN A 446 4.96 30.24 -12.64
C ASN A 446 5.23 30.80 -14.04
N GLU A 447 5.66 32.05 -14.14
CA GLU A 447 6.06 32.65 -15.42
C GLU A 447 7.24 31.90 -16.04
N LEU A 448 8.24 31.54 -15.24
CA LEU A 448 9.38 30.72 -15.67
C LEU A 448 8.90 29.37 -16.23
N TYR A 449 8.02 28.67 -15.50
CA TYR A 449 7.44 27.40 -15.93
C TYR A 449 6.70 27.52 -17.26
N LYS A 450 5.83 28.53 -17.40
CA LYS A 450 5.08 28.80 -18.63
C LYS A 450 5.99 29.13 -19.82
N LYS A 451 7.05 29.91 -19.57
CA LYS A 451 8.01 30.33 -20.60
C LYS A 451 8.87 29.18 -21.11
N HIS A 452 9.29 28.29 -20.23
CA HIS A 452 10.27 27.24 -20.55
C HIS A 452 9.65 25.86 -20.77
N GLY A 453 8.38 25.65 -20.44
CA GLY A 453 7.64 24.44 -20.80
C GLY A 453 8.38 23.16 -20.45
N LEU A 454 8.70 22.97 -19.16
CA LEU A 454 9.56 21.91 -18.64
C LEU A 454 8.95 20.50 -18.75
N GLY A 455 8.72 20.02 -19.97
CA GLY A 455 8.44 18.61 -20.29
C GLY A 455 9.70 17.75 -20.38
N ALA A 456 10.88 18.38 -20.42
CA ALA A 456 12.17 17.72 -20.34
C ALA A 456 13.17 18.62 -19.59
N ARG A 457 13.92 18.01 -18.66
CA ARG A 457 14.98 18.64 -17.87
C ARG A 457 16.23 18.82 -18.73
N ASP A 458 16.65 20.04 -19.05
CA ASP A 458 17.90 20.31 -19.79
C ASP A 458 19.07 20.59 -18.82
N ASP A 459 19.95 19.60 -18.64
CA ASP A 459 21.12 19.69 -17.78
C ASP A 459 22.38 20.24 -18.50
N ALA A 460 22.27 20.74 -19.74
CA ALA A 460 23.43 21.08 -20.57
C ALA A 460 24.36 22.08 -19.92
N MET A 461 23.80 23.10 -19.29
CA MET A 461 24.56 24.14 -18.64
C MET A 461 25.47 23.58 -17.54
N ALA A 462 24.96 22.68 -16.69
CA ALA A 462 25.75 22.06 -15.63
C ALA A 462 26.77 21.07 -16.19
N MET A 463 26.39 20.30 -17.21
CA MET A 463 27.27 19.31 -17.83
C MET A 463 28.41 19.93 -18.63
N GLN A 464 28.23 21.15 -19.15
CA GLN A 464 29.31 21.88 -19.83
C GLN A 464 30.46 22.28 -18.90
N TYR A 465 30.22 22.31 -17.59
CA TYR A 465 31.29 22.46 -16.60
C TYR A 465 32.21 21.22 -16.55
N LEU A 466 31.65 20.03 -16.75
CA LEU A 466 32.38 18.76 -16.73
C LEU A 466 32.94 18.38 -18.11
N ILE A 467 32.16 18.62 -19.17
CA ILE A 467 32.48 18.25 -20.55
C ILE A 467 32.21 19.47 -21.45
N PRO A 468 33.24 20.23 -21.85
CA PRO A 468 33.07 21.41 -22.69
C PRO A 468 32.32 21.08 -23.99
N GLY A 469 31.27 21.84 -24.32
CA GLY A 469 30.46 21.66 -25.53
C GLY A 469 29.37 20.58 -25.45
N TRP A 470 29.10 20.02 -24.26
CA TRP A 470 28.03 19.05 -24.04
C TRP A 470 26.62 19.66 -24.26
N THR A 471 25.72 18.96 -24.97
CA THR A 471 24.41 19.49 -25.44
C THR A 471 23.22 18.61 -25.08
N PHE A 472 22.34 18.94 -24.13
CA PHE A 472 21.31 18.01 -23.66
C PHE A 472 20.50 17.30 -24.77
N ASP A 473 20.46 15.97 -24.70
CA ASP A 473 19.65 15.11 -25.57
C ASP A 473 18.79 14.23 -24.66
N ASN A 474 17.48 14.49 -24.61
CA ASN A 474 16.55 13.76 -23.75
C ASN A 474 16.38 12.28 -24.13
N LYS A 475 17.02 11.81 -25.20
CA LYS A 475 17.02 10.42 -25.66
C LYS A 475 18.35 9.70 -25.41
N ARG A 476 19.37 10.37 -24.85
CA ARG A 476 20.69 9.77 -24.57
C ARG A 476 21.06 9.92 -23.09
N PRO A 477 21.62 8.88 -22.45
CA PRO A 477 22.14 8.99 -21.08
C PRO A 477 23.20 10.09 -20.97
N CYS A 478 23.27 10.79 -19.84
CA CYS A 478 24.06 12.02 -19.71
C CYS A 478 25.57 11.84 -19.98
N MET A 479 26.13 10.68 -19.70
CA MET A 479 27.56 10.36 -19.90
C MET A 479 27.83 9.54 -21.17
N VAL A 480 26.80 9.23 -21.96
CA VAL A 480 26.90 8.46 -23.20
C VAL A 480 26.62 9.41 -24.35
N ARG A 481 27.69 9.95 -24.92
CA ARG A 481 27.65 11.04 -25.90
C ARG A 481 28.16 10.58 -27.25
#